data_AF-A0A6M3M5E6-F1
#
_entry.id   AF-A0A6M3M5E6-F1
#
_cell.length_a   1.000
_cell.length_b   1.000
_cell.length_c   1.000
_cell.angle_alpha   90.00
_cell.angle_beta   90.00
_cell.angle_gamma   90.00
#
_symmetry.space_group_name_H-M   'P 1'
#
loop_
_entity.id
_entity.type
_entity.pdbx_description
1 polymer ?
#
loop_
_entity_poly.entity_id
_entity_poly.type
_entity_poly.pdbx_seq_one_letter_code
_entity_poly.pdbx_strand_id
1 'polypeptide(L)'
;MIRYNINTSKRIAAFLAQIGHESGQLQFVRELGNEQYLSKYDTGALAIRLGNTPEADGDGQKYRGRGLIQITGRDNYLQCSLGLFGDDRLVFVPQLLEQPQWAAESAAWFWEQNGLNELADRDQFNSITRRINGGLNGLQDRLQLWARARAVLCQPSA
;
A
#
# COMPACT_ATOMS: atom_id res chain seq x y z
N MET A 1 12.92 1.28 -3.29
CA MET A 1 13.38 0.92 -1.92
C MET A 1 14.52 1.81 -1.40
N ILE A 2 15.66 1.92 -2.09
CA ILE A 2 16.81 2.73 -1.62
C ILE A 2 16.43 4.20 -1.40
N ARG A 3 15.68 4.79 -2.34
CA ARG A 3 15.14 6.17 -2.24
C ARG A 3 14.40 6.44 -0.92
N TYR A 4 13.72 5.44 -0.38
CA TYR A 4 12.85 5.53 0.80
C TYR A 4 13.50 4.94 2.07
N ASN A 5 14.82 4.73 2.05
CA ASN A 5 15.59 4.15 3.15
C ASN A 5 15.09 2.77 3.64
N ILE A 6 14.44 2.01 2.77
CA ILE A 6 14.08 0.60 3.01
C ILE A 6 15.32 -0.24 2.65
N ASN A 7 16.36 -0.14 3.49
CA ASN A 7 17.71 -0.58 3.15
C ASN A 7 18.41 -1.44 4.22
N THR A 8 17.81 -1.61 5.41
CA THR A 8 18.27 -2.60 6.39
C THR A 8 17.52 -3.92 6.22
N SER A 9 18.14 -5.04 6.59
CA SER A 9 17.49 -6.35 6.50
C SER A 9 16.14 -6.40 7.22
N LYS A 10 16.02 -5.74 8.39
CA LYS A 10 14.77 -5.64 9.14
C LYS A 10 13.69 -4.88 8.37
N ARG A 11 14.04 -3.71 7.82
CA ARG A 11 13.12 -2.87 7.03
C ARG A 11 12.65 -3.60 5.77
N ILE A 12 13.57 -4.20 5.03
CA ILE A 12 13.25 -4.95 3.81
C ILE A 12 12.36 -6.16 4.15
N ALA A 13 12.69 -6.93 5.19
CA ALA A 13 11.86 -8.07 5.59
C ALA A 13 10.44 -7.66 6.01
N ALA A 14 10.30 -6.59 6.79
CA ALA A 14 8.99 -6.10 7.20
C ALA A 14 8.19 -5.55 6.00
N PHE A 15 8.82 -4.78 5.12
CA PHE A 15 8.21 -4.24 3.91
C PHE A 15 7.70 -5.36 2.98
N LEU A 16 8.56 -6.33 2.65
CA LEU A 16 8.21 -7.48 1.79
C LEU A 16 7.07 -8.31 2.37
N ALA A 17 7.04 -8.51 3.69
CA ALA A 17 5.96 -9.24 4.34
C ALA A 17 4.61 -8.52 4.23
N GLN A 18 4.61 -7.20 4.41
CA GLN A 18 3.38 -6.41 4.33
C GLN A 18 2.87 -6.36 2.89
N ILE A 19 3.69 -5.98 1.91
CA ILE A 19 3.26 -5.95 0.51
C ILE A 19 2.93 -7.36 0.00
N GLY A 20 3.63 -8.39 0.49
CA GLY A 20 3.35 -9.78 0.15
C GLY A 20 1.95 -10.20 0.60
N HIS A 21 1.47 -9.73 1.75
CA HIS A 21 0.09 -9.97 2.17
C HIS A 21 -0.90 -9.16 1.33
N GLU A 22 -0.69 -7.84 1.22
CA GLU A 22 -1.63 -6.92 0.57
C GLU A 22 -1.88 -7.20 -0.92
N SER A 23 -0.87 -7.73 -1.61
CA SER A 23 -0.91 -7.98 -3.06
C SER A 23 -1.13 -9.44 -3.44
N GLY A 24 -1.41 -10.32 -2.46
CA GLY A 24 -1.47 -11.77 -2.71
C GLY A 24 -0.15 -12.30 -3.27
N GLN A 25 0.95 -12.00 -2.58
CA GLN A 25 2.31 -12.35 -2.95
C GLN A 25 2.73 -11.79 -4.32
N LEU A 26 2.45 -10.50 -4.55
CA LEU A 26 2.78 -9.74 -5.75
C LEU A 26 1.98 -10.13 -7.01
N GLN A 27 0.94 -10.94 -6.86
CA GLN A 27 0.09 -11.38 -7.98
C GLN A 27 -0.94 -10.33 -8.39
N PHE A 28 -1.32 -9.45 -7.47
CA PHE A 28 -2.38 -8.46 -7.68
C PHE A 28 -1.87 -7.04 -7.42
N VAL A 29 -2.05 -6.18 -8.43
CA VAL A 29 -1.71 -4.75 -8.38
C VAL A 29 -2.95 -3.86 -8.40
N ARG A 30 -4.15 -4.47 -8.29
CA ARG A 30 -5.43 -3.78 -8.25
C ARG A 30 -6.46 -4.60 -7.47
N GLU A 31 -7.38 -3.90 -6.84
CA GLU A 31 -8.54 -4.49 -6.17
C GLU A 31 -9.40 -5.25 -7.19
N LEU A 32 -9.75 -6.48 -6.83
CA LEU A 32 -10.66 -7.31 -7.62
C LEU A 32 -12.09 -7.05 -7.11
N GLY A 33 -12.91 -6.46 -7.97
CA GLY A 33 -14.29 -6.14 -7.63
C GLY A 33 -15.09 -5.77 -8.87
N ASN A 34 -16.35 -6.19 -8.90
CA ASN A 34 -17.31 -5.74 -9.92
C ASN A 34 -17.76 -4.29 -9.63
N GLU A 35 -18.51 -3.70 -10.55
CA GLU A 35 -18.97 -2.30 -10.42
C GLU A 35 -19.78 -2.07 -9.14
N GLN A 36 -20.66 -3.02 -8.78
CA GLN A 36 -21.49 -2.96 -7.58
C GLN A 36 -20.66 -2.99 -6.28
N TYR A 37 -19.58 -3.77 -6.25
CA TYR A 37 -18.69 -3.81 -5.10
C TYR A 37 -17.93 -2.49 -4.92
N LEU A 38 -17.50 -1.90 -6.03
CA LEU A 38 -16.71 -0.66 -6.02
C LEU A 38 -17.56 0.59 -5.79
N SER A 39 -18.88 0.51 -5.97
CA SER A 39 -19.78 1.64 -5.70
C SER A 39 -19.80 2.08 -4.24
N LYS A 40 -19.25 1.26 -3.32
CA LYS A 40 -18.96 1.66 -1.92
C LYS A 40 -18.05 2.90 -1.83
N TYR A 41 -17.28 3.19 -2.88
CA TYR A 41 -16.37 4.33 -2.96
C TYR A 41 -16.95 5.53 -3.72
N ASP A 42 -18.10 5.39 -4.39
CA ASP A 42 -18.73 6.47 -5.18
C ASP A 42 -19.54 7.42 -4.29
N THR A 43 -20.18 6.93 -3.23
CA THR A 43 -21.15 7.74 -2.47
C THR A 43 -20.97 7.63 -0.95
N GLY A 44 -21.60 8.56 -0.24
CA GLY A 44 -21.68 8.54 1.23
C GLY A 44 -20.39 8.92 1.95
N ALA A 45 -20.34 8.64 3.25
CA ALA A 45 -19.26 9.09 4.13
C ALA A 45 -17.88 8.52 3.75
N LEU A 46 -17.83 7.32 3.15
CA LEU A 46 -16.57 6.73 2.71
C LEU A 46 -16.01 7.47 1.49
N ALA A 47 -16.84 7.79 0.49
CA ALA A 47 -16.42 8.59 -0.67
C ALA A 47 -15.83 9.94 -0.23
N ILE A 48 -16.53 10.65 0.66
CA ILE A 48 -16.08 11.95 1.20
C ILE A 48 -14.72 11.82 1.89
N ARG A 49 -14.55 10.79 2.74
CA ARG A 49 -13.28 10.56 3.44
C ARG A 49 -12.11 10.21 2.51
N LEU A 50 -12.41 9.70 1.34
CA LEU A 50 -11.44 9.32 0.31
C LEU A 50 -11.14 10.47 -0.68
N GLY A 51 -11.82 11.61 -0.53
CA GLY A 51 -11.73 12.75 -1.44
C GLY A 51 -12.45 12.55 -2.76
N ASN A 52 -13.24 11.47 -2.89
CA ASN A 52 -14.08 11.25 -4.06
C ASN A 52 -15.26 12.22 -4.04
N THR A 53 -15.74 12.59 -5.22
CA THR A 53 -17.06 13.18 -5.39
C THR A 53 -18.11 12.26 -4.74
N PRO A 54 -18.99 12.74 -3.84
CA PRO A 54 -20.00 11.90 -3.18
C PRO A 54 -21.21 11.62 -4.09
N GLU A 55 -20.97 11.46 -5.39
CA GLU A 55 -21.95 11.22 -6.44
C GLU A 55 -21.65 9.89 -7.15
N ALA A 56 -22.67 9.24 -7.71
CA ALA A 56 -22.49 8.02 -8.50
C ALA A 56 -21.95 8.34 -9.91
N ASP A 57 -20.77 8.94 -9.99
CA ASP A 57 -20.13 9.44 -11.22
C ASP A 57 -18.95 8.58 -11.71
N GLY A 58 -18.59 7.56 -10.94
CA GLY A 58 -17.54 6.61 -11.27
C GLY A 58 -16.21 6.84 -10.55
N ASP A 59 -16.09 7.84 -9.65
CA ASP A 59 -14.86 8.10 -8.90
C ASP A 59 -14.40 6.89 -8.07
N GLY A 60 -15.32 6.09 -7.56
CA GLY A 60 -15.04 4.85 -6.84
C GLY A 60 -14.40 3.76 -7.71
N GLN A 61 -14.87 3.58 -8.95
CA GLN A 61 -14.24 2.68 -9.91
C GLN A 61 -12.93 3.27 -10.44
N LYS A 62 -12.87 4.59 -10.61
CA LYS A 62 -11.69 5.29 -11.10
C LYS A 62 -10.56 5.23 -10.07
N TYR A 63 -10.83 5.46 -8.80
CA TYR A 63 -9.86 5.49 -7.69
C TYR A 63 -9.95 4.28 -6.77
N ARG A 64 -10.33 3.11 -7.32
CA ARG A 64 -10.24 1.80 -6.63
C ARG A 64 -8.82 1.51 -6.12
N GLY A 65 -8.68 0.51 -5.25
CA GLY A 65 -7.37 0.09 -4.76
C GLY A 65 -6.41 -0.32 -5.89
N ARG A 66 -5.21 0.28 -5.93
CA ARG A 66 -4.10 -0.10 -6.84
C ARG A 66 -2.75 -0.10 -6.15
N GLY A 67 -1.77 -0.73 -6.81
CA GLY A 67 -0.42 -0.93 -6.30
C GLY A 67 -0.37 -2.03 -5.24
N LEU A 68 0.83 -2.28 -4.73
CA LEU A 68 1.07 -3.40 -3.82
C LEU A 68 0.57 -3.15 -2.38
N ILE A 69 0.04 -1.96 -2.09
CA ILE A 69 -0.51 -1.57 -0.78
C ILE A 69 -1.91 -0.93 -0.88
N GLN A 70 -2.58 -1.07 -2.03
CA GLN A 70 -3.97 -0.64 -2.25
C GLN A 70 -4.23 0.87 -2.02
N ILE A 71 -3.51 1.74 -2.75
CA ILE A 71 -3.85 3.17 -2.81
C ILE A 71 -5.28 3.32 -3.35
N THR A 72 -6.15 3.91 -2.55
CA THR A 72 -7.60 3.98 -2.79
C THR A 72 -8.10 5.39 -2.49
N GLY A 73 -8.96 5.95 -3.35
CA GLY A 73 -9.56 7.28 -3.15
C GLY A 73 -8.76 8.43 -3.76
N ARG A 74 -9.46 9.37 -4.37
CA ARG A 74 -8.91 10.51 -5.12
C ARG A 74 -7.82 11.26 -4.37
N ASP A 75 -8.02 11.57 -3.09
CA ASP A 75 -7.04 12.30 -2.28
C ASP A 75 -5.74 11.52 -2.14
N ASN A 76 -5.83 10.20 -1.93
CA ASN A 76 -4.64 9.36 -1.81
C ASN A 76 -3.91 9.21 -3.14
N TYR A 77 -4.64 9.17 -4.27
CA TYR A 77 -4.03 9.22 -5.60
C TYR A 77 -3.28 10.53 -5.83
N LEU A 78 -3.86 11.67 -5.43
CA LEU A 78 -3.21 12.98 -5.53
C LEU A 78 -1.94 13.04 -4.68
N GLN A 79 -2.01 12.65 -3.40
CA GLN A 79 -0.84 12.66 -2.51
C GLN A 79 0.27 11.72 -2.99
N CYS A 80 -0.12 10.53 -3.47
CA CYS A 80 0.83 9.59 -4.06
C CYS A 80 1.48 10.18 -5.32
N SER A 81 0.71 10.87 -6.15
CA SER A 81 1.21 11.50 -7.37
C SER A 81 2.27 12.56 -7.05
N LEU A 82 1.98 13.43 -6.09
CA LEU A 82 2.90 14.47 -5.64
C LEU A 82 4.19 13.86 -5.08
N GLY A 83 4.09 12.77 -4.31
CA GLY A 83 5.26 12.09 -3.74
C GLY A 83 6.13 11.35 -4.76
N LEU A 84 5.52 10.74 -5.78
CA LEU A 84 6.24 9.97 -6.79
C LEU A 84 6.79 10.85 -7.92
N PHE A 85 5.96 11.78 -8.41
CA PHE A 85 6.17 12.50 -9.65
C PHE A 85 6.31 14.02 -9.49
N GLY A 86 5.84 14.59 -8.36
CA GLY A 86 5.79 16.03 -8.16
C GLY A 86 4.66 16.74 -8.91
N ASP A 87 3.67 15.98 -9.40
CA ASP A 87 2.47 16.50 -10.09
C ASP A 87 1.23 15.66 -9.74
N ASP A 88 0.10 15.91 -10.40
CA ASP A 88 -1.20 15.28 -10.17
C ASP A 88 -1.57 14.18 -11.17
N ARG A 89 -0.60 13.66 -11.95
CA ARG A 89 -0.87 12.70 -13.04
C ARG A 89 -1.66 11.46 -12.62
N LEU A 90 -1.53 10.97 -11.39
CA LEU A 90 -2.28 9.79 -10.92
C LEU A 90 -3.78 10.07 -10.70
N VAL A 91 -4.19 11.34 -10.59
CA VAL A 91 -5.62 11.72 -10.58
C VAL A 91 -6.26 11.50 -11.96
N PHE A 92 -5.47 11.68 -13.02
CA PHE A 92 -5.93 11.52 -14.40
C PHE A 92 -5.66 10.12 -14.96
N VAL A 93 -4.54 9.51 -14.59
CA VAL A 93 -4.07 8.21 -15.08
C VAL A 93 -3.75 7.26 -13.90
N PRO A 94 -4.76 6.90 -13.08
CA PRO A 94 -4.55 6.07 -11.89
C PRO A 94 -4.02 4.66 -12.21
N GLN A 95 -4.23 4.17 -13.43
CA GLN A 95 -3.75 2.87 -13.91
C GLN A 95 -2.23 2.78 -13.97
N LEU A 96 -1.50 3.90 -13.89
CA LEU A 96 -0.05 3.88 -13.71
C LEU A 96 0.35 3.02 -12.51
N LEU A 97 -0.42 3.03 -11.42
CA LEU A 97 -0.16 2.21 -10.23
C LEU A 97 -0.35 0.69 -10.46
N GLU A 98 -0.87 0.27 -11.61
CA GLU A 98 -0.92 -1.15 -12.01
C GLU A 98 0.40 -1.59 -12.70
N GLN A 99 1.29 -0.67 -13.06
CA GLN A 99 2.59 -1.02 -13.62
C GLN A 99 3.56 -1.44 -12.51
N PRO A 100 4.38 -2.50 -12.70
CA PRO A 100 5.24 -3.04 -11.63
C PRO A 100 6.11 -1.99 -10.92
N GLN A 101 6.71 -1.07 -11.68
CA GLN A 101 7.53 0.01 -11.13
C GLN A 101 6.72 0.90 -10.18
N TRP A 102 5.58 1.43 -10.63
CA TRP A 102 4.79 2.37 -9.83
C TRP A 102 3.99 1.68 -8.72
N ALA A 103 3.64 0.41 -8.89
CA ALA A 103 3.07 -0.42 -7.83
C ALA A 103 4.05 -0.59 -6.66
N ALA A 104 5.35 -0.77 -6.94
CA ALA A 104 6.39 -0.87 -5.93
C ALA A 104 6.77 0.50 -5.33
N GLU A 105 6.90 1.54 -6.16
CA GLU A 105 7.25 2.89 -5.70
C GLU A 105 6.13 3.51 -4.86
N SER A 106 4.85 3.31 -5.20
CA SER A 106 3.73 3.76 -4.37
C SER A 106 3.69 3.07 -3.00
N ALA A 107 3.98 1.77 -2.94
CA ALA A 107 4.08 1.05 -1.68
C ALA A 107 5.24 1.56 -0.81
N ALA A 108 6.40 1.84 -1.42
CA ALA A 108 7.55 2.38 -0.71
C ALA A 108 7.33 3.83 -0.26
N TRP A 109 6.65 4.65 -1.05
CA TRP A 109 6.20 5.98 -0.67
C TRP A 109 5.25 5.94 0.53
N PHE A 110 4.21 5.10 0.47
CA PHE A 110 3.27 4.94 1.59
C PHE A 110 4.00 4.53 2.87
N TRP A 111 4.98 3.62 2.74
CA TRP A 111 5.79 3.14 3.84
C TRP A 111 6.57 4.27 4.53
N GLU A 112 7.19 5.16 3.73
CA GLU A 112 7.90 6.33 4.24
C GLU A 112 6.94 7.34 4.89
N GLN A 113 5.85 7.71 4.21
CA GLN A 113 4.86 8.67 4.73
C GLN A 113 4.25 8.24 6.07
N ASN A 114 4.28 6.94 6.34
CA ASN A 114 3.75 6.35 7.57
C ASN A 114 4.80 6.04 8.65
N GLY A 115 6.07 6.41 8.45
CA GLY A 115 7.13 6.19 9.45
C GLY A 115 7.32 4.72 9.80
N LEU A 116 7.15 3.83 8.80
CA LEU A 116 7.17 2.38 9.03
C LEU A 116 8.59 1.82 9.15
N ASN A 117 9.61 2.57 8.71
CA ASN A 117 11.01 2.23 8.91
C ASN A 117 11.37 2.18 10.40
N GLU A 118 10.98 3.20 11.17
CA GLU A 118 11.28 3.31 12.60
C GLU A 118 10.61 2.18 13.39
N LEU A 119 9.39 1.79 12.98
CA LEU A 119 8.69 0.66 13.57
C LEU A 119 9.39 -0.66 13.23
N ALA A 120 9.87 -0.83 12.00
CA ALA A 120 10.57 -2.03 11.57
C ALA A 120 11.92 -2.19 12.31
N ASP A 121 12.65 -1.11 12.53
CA ASP A 121 13.93 -1.14 13.26
C ASP A 121 13.76 -1.62 14.70
N ARG A 122 12.62 -1.28 15.31
CA ARG A 122 12.22 -1.65 16.68
C ARG A 122 11.45 -2.98 16.76
N ASP A 123 11.38 -3.74 15.66
CA ASP A 123 10.63 -5.00 15.56
C ASP A 123 9.12 -4.86 15.92
N GLN A 124 8.54 -3.67 15.73
CA GLN A 124 7.13 -3.37 16.05
C GLN A 124 6.16 -3.78 14.93
N PHE A 125 6.24 -5.03 14.49
CA PHE A 125 5.51 -5.54 13.32
C PHE A 125 3.97 -5.45 13.44
N ASN A 126 3.44 -5.65 14.65
CA ASN A 126 2.00 -5.49 14.90
C ASN A 126 1.56 -4.03 14.76
N SER A 127 2.42 -3.07 15.11
CA SER A 127 2.14 -1.64 14.94
C SER A 127 2.15 -1.26 13.46
N ILE A 128 3.09 -1.81 12.67
CA ILE A 128 3.12 -1.67 11.21
C ILE A 128 1.81 -2.18 10.61
N THR A 129 1.38 -3.38 11.01
CA THR A 129 0.12 -3.98 10.53
C THR A 129 -1.10 -3.11 10.83
N ARG A 130 -1.20 -2.58 12.06
CA ARG A 130 -2.28 -1.64 12.43
C ARG A 130 -2.27 -0.38 11.61
N ARG A 131 -1.10 0.16 11.28
CA ARG A 131 -0.99 1.40 10.51
C ARG A 131 -1.35 1.23 9.05
N ILE A 132 -1.07 0.06 8.47
CA ILE A 132 -1.43 -0.26 7.09
C ILE A 132 -2.93 -0.57 6.98
N ASN A 133 -3.47 -1.40 7.87
CA ASN A 133 -4.80 -1.99 7.71
C ASN A 133 -5.87 -1.42 8.67
N GLY A 134 -5.51 -0.45 9.51
CA GLY A 134 -6.38 0.05 10.58
C GLY A 134 -6.68 -0.97 11.69
N GLY A 135 -6.00 -2.12 11.70
CA GLY A 135 -6.27 -3.24 12.60
C GLY A 135 -5.27 -4.38 12.42
N LEU A 136 -5.60 -5.58 12.90
CA LEU A 136 -4.75 -6.77 12.81
C LEU A 136 -5.28 -7.82 11.83
N ASN A 137 -6.11 -7.42 10.86
CA ASN A 137 -6.66 -8.39 9.90
C ASN A 137 -5.51 -9.00 9.07
N GLY A 138 -5.54 -10.32 8.93
CA GLY A 138 -4.50 -11.07 8.23
C GLY A 138 -3.16 -11.19 8.96
N LEU A 139 -3.07 -10.82 10.26
CA LEU A 139 -1.80 -10.80 11.01
C LEU A 139 -1.03 -12.13 10.93
N GLN A 140 -1.72 -13.27 11.01
CA GLN A 140 -1.05 -14.58 10.99
C GLN A 140 -0.30 -14.83 9.68
N ASP A 141 -0.89 -14.51 8.54
CA ASP A 141 -0.24 -14.62 7.23
C ASP A 141 0.94 -13.64 7.11
N ARG A 142 0.76 -12.39 7.55
CA ARG A 142 1.83 -11.39 7.59
C ARG A 142 3.02 -11.86 8.44
N LEU A 143 2.77 -12.49 9.60
CA LEU A 143 3.82 -13.05 10.46
C LEU A 143 4.55 -14.21 9.78
N GLN A 144 3.84 -15.08 9.05
CA GLN A 144 4.46 -16.16 8.29
C GLN A 144 5.37 -15.64 7.18
N LEU A 145 4.90 -14.65 6.41
CA LEU A 145 5.71 -13.98 5.39
C LEU A 145 6.92 -13.26 6.01
N TRP A 146 6.74 -12.59 7.16
CA TRP A 146 7.82 -11.91 7.86
C TRP A 146 8.88 -12.87 8.38
N ALA A 147 8.47 -14.00 8.95
CA ALA A 147 9.39 -15.05 9.38
C ALA A 147 10.23 -15.58 8.20
N ARG A 148 9.59 -15.88 7.06
CA ARG A 148 10.28 -16.31 5.84
C ARG A 148 11.26 -15.26 5.33
N ALA A 149 10.86 -13.98 5.28
CA ALA A 149 11.73 -12.91 4.82
C ALA A 149 12.95 -12.71 5.76
N ARG A 150 12.74 -12.75 7.07
CA ARG A 150 13.82 -12.65 8.06
C ARG A 150 14.79 -13.83 7.99
N ALA A 151 14.28 -15.04 7.74
CA ALA A 151 15.10 -16.23 7.54
C ALA A 151 15.99 -16.18 6.28
N VAL A 152 15.80 -15.21 5.38
CA VAL A 152 16.71 -15.00 4.24
C VAL A 152 17.58 -13.76 4.46
N LEU A 153 16.98 -12.68 4.95
CA LEU A 153 17.61 -11.35 4.97
C LEU A 153 18.35 -11.03 6.27
N CYS A 154 17.91 -11.59 7.40
CA CYS A 154 18.41 -11.26 8.74
C CYS A 154 19.28 -12.39 9.30
N GLN A 155 20.14 -12.98 8.48
CA GLN A 155 21.08 -14.00 8.91
C GLN A 155 22.13 -13.40 9.85
N PRO A 156 22.57 -14.13 10.89
CA PRO A 156 23.73 -13.74 11.68
C PRO A 156 24.94 -13.58 10.75
N SER A 157 25.76 -12.56 10.98
CA SER A 157 27.08 -12.51 10.37
C SER A 157 27.86 -13.77 10.78
N ALA A 158 28.46 -14.45 9.80
CA ALA A 158 29.33 -15.60 10.04
C ALA A 158 30.57 -15.21 10.86
#